data_AF-A0A257ES47-F1
#
_entry.id   AF-A0A257ES47-F1
#
_cell.length_a   1.000
_cell.length_b   1.000
_cell.length_c   1.000
_cell.angle_alpha   90.00
_cell.angle_beta   90.00
_cell.angle_gamma   90.00
#
_symmetry.space_group_name_H-M   'P 1'
#
loop_
_entity.id
_entity.type
_entity.pdbx_description
1 polymer ?
#
loop_
_entity_poly.entity_id
_entity_poly.type
_entity_poly.pdbx_seq_one_letter_code
_entity_poly.pdbx_strand_id
1 'polypeptide(L)'
;MQLTFTKGAGKFDRLAIVTAAGPQPVIDCPKQGIIPHDMVHFAVEAEVATIGFLGGIADGGDAGFRAGVDNPHHRSVERLVETVQAEAWSGGPVGDAEFLSLYRVTCEARGDTPLDLPSATLAAIRARLADLTTRWAAVPVGGSLVLTLSAASSG
;
A
#
# COMPACT_ATOMS: atom_id res chain seq x y z
N MET A 1 -5.83 9.80 -8.73
CA MET A 1 -6.57 8.52 -8.78
C MET A 1 -7.44 8.38 -7.54
N GLN A 2 -8.67 7.86 -7.65
CA GLN A 2 -9.55 7.61 -6.51
C GLN A 2 -9.61 6.11 -6.19
N LEU A 3 -9.54 5.78 -4.90
CA LEU A 3 -9.64 4.43 -4.38
C LEU A 3 -10.82 4.36 -3.40
N THR A 4 -11.78 3.48 -3.66
CA THR A 4 -12.92 3.25 -2.77
C THR A 4 -12.82 1.85 -2.19
N PHE A 5 -12.51 1.78 -0.90
CA PHE A 5 -12.50 0.54 -0.13
C PHE A 5 -13.86 0.33 0.51
N THR A 6 -14.50 -0.81 0.28
CA THR A 6 -15.80 -1.16 0.86
C THR A 6 -15.66 -2.35 1.81
N LYS A 7 -16.14 -2.20 3.04
CA LYS A 7 -16.01 -3.21 4.08
C LYS A 7 -17.02 -4.33 3.84
N GLY A 8 -16.55 -5.54 3.56
CA GLY A 8 -17.40 -6.71 3.36
C GLY A 8 -17.79 -7.39 4.68
N ALA A 9 -18.92 -8.09 4.65
CA ALA A 9 -19.41 -8.92 5.77
C ALA A 9 -18.67 -10.27 5.89
N GLY A 10 -17.98 -10.70 4.83
CA GLY A 10 -17.33 -12.00 4.72
C GLY A 10 -15.81 -11.92 4.82
N LYS A 11 -15.13 -12.85 4.15
CA LYS A 11 -13.66 -12.97 4.14
C LYS A 11 -12.95 -11.89 3.32
N PHE A 12 -13.69 -11.12 2.53
CA PHE A 12 -13.14 -10.14 1.60
C PHE A 12 -13.77 -8.77 1.84
N ASP A 13 -12.92 -7.75 1.79
CA ASP A 13 -13.27 -6.37 1.46
C ASP A 13 -13.12 -6.18 -0.05
N ARG A 14 -13.52 -5.00 -0.57
CA ARG A 14 -13.39 -4.69 -2.00
C ARG A 14 -12.72 -3.35 -2.22
N LEU A 15 -11.92 -3.27 -3.27
CA LEU A 15 -11.32 -2.04 -3.75
C LEU A 15 -11.80 -1.74 -5.18
N ALA A 16 -12.46 -0.61 -5.35
CA ALA A 16 -12.73 -0.03 -6.66
C ALA A 16 -11.78 1.14 -6.92
N ILE A 17 -11.14 1.14 -8.09
CA ILE A 17 -10.19 2.19 -8.50
C ILE A 17 -10.75 2.93 -9.71
N VAL A 18 -10.67 4.26 -9.68
CA VAL A 18 -10.98 5.12 -10.82
C VAL A 18 -9.78 6.00 -11.14
N THR A 19 -9.24 5.83 -12.34
CA THR A 19 -8.12 6.60 -12.88
C THR A 19 -8.63 7.67 -13.85
N ALA A 20 -7.73 8.47 -14.43
CA ALA A 20 -8.08 9.40 -15.50
C ALA A 20 -8.60 8.69 -16.75
N ALA A 21 -8.17 7.44 -16.98
CA ALA A 21 -8.61 6.59 -18.09
C ALA A 21 -9.96 5.89 -17.84
N GLY A 22 -10.50 5.98 -16.60
CA GLY A 22 -11.77 5.39 -16.22
C GLY A 22 -11.69 4.35 -15.09
N PRO A 23 -12.80 3.66 -14.80
CA PRO A 23 -12.85 2.64 -13.76
C PRO A 23 -12.02 1.41 -14.14
N GLN A 24 -11.33 0.85 -13.16
CA GLN A 24 -10.58 -0.40 -13.27
C GLN A 24 -11.43 -1.59 -12.78
N PRO A 25 -11.05 -2.83 -13.12
CA PRO A 25 -11.62 -4.02 -12.49
C PRO A 25 -11.56 -3.93 -10.97
N VAL A 26 -12.61 -4.39 -10.29
CA VAL A 26 -12.67 -4.42 -8.82
C VAL A 26 -11.70 -5.47 -8.30
N ILE A 27 -10.94 -5.11 -7.27
CA ILE A 27 -10.01 -5.99 -6.58
C ILE A 27 -10.69 -6.53 -5.32
N ASP A 28 -10.65 -7.85 -5.12
CA ASP A 28 -11.03 -8.47 -3.85
C ASP A 28 -9.85 -8.37 -2.88
N CYS A 29 -10.09 -7.84 -1.68
CA CYS A 29 -9.07 -7.67 -0.65
C CYS A 29 -9.32 -8.66 0.50
N PRO A 30 -8.58 -9.79 0.59
CA PRO A 30 -8.74 -10.73 1.70
C PRO A 30 -8.49 -10.07 3.06
N LYS A 31 -9.32 -10.37 4.05
CA LYS A 31 -9.14 -9.87 5.42
C LYS A 31 -7.95 -10.56 6.08
N GLN A 32 -7.04 -9.76 6.64
CA GLN A 32 -5.80 -10.22 7.25
C GLN A 32 -5.65 -9.79 8.73
N GLY A 33 -6.72 -9.33 9.37
CA GLY A 33 -6.69 -8.85 10.76
C GLY A 33 -6.19 -7.40 10.94
N ILE A 34 -5.69 -6.79 9.87
CA ILE A 34 -5.34 -5.36 9.76
C ILE A 34 -6.17 -4.72 8.63
N ILE A 35 -5.86 -3.47 8.25
CA ILE A 35 -6.44 -2.84 7.05
C ILE A 35 -6.16 -3.66 5.78
N PRO A 36 -6.95 -3.50 4.69
CA PRO A 36 -6.70 -4.19 3.43
C PRO A 36 -5.27 -4.00 2.91
N HIS A 37 -4.68 -5.03 2.30
CA HIS A 37 -3.32 -4.97 1.75
C HIS A 37 -3.12 -3.79 0.79
N ASP A 38 -4.04 -3.56 -0.14
CA ASP A 38 -3.96 -2.42 -1.06
C ASP A 38 -4.14 -1.05 -0.37
N MET A 39 -4.69 -1.03 0.85
CA MET A 39 -4.71 0.18 1.68
C MET A 39 -3.34 0.43 2.34
N VAL A 40 -2.55 -0.63 2.60
CA VAL A 40 -1.14 -0.51 2.98
C VAL A 40 -0.31 0.02 1.81
N HIS A 41 -0.60 -0.43 0.56
CA HIS A 41 -0.04 0.21 -0.63
C HIS A 41 -0.30 1.71 -0.64
N PHE A 42 -1.55 2.14 -0.40
CA PHE A 42 -1.86 3.57 -0.32
C PHE A 42 -1.07 4.27 0.78
N ALA A 43 -0.87 3.64 1.95
CA ALA A 43 -0.10 4.21 3.04
C ALA A 43 1.38 4.44 2.67
N VAL A 44 1.96 3.51 1.90
CA VAL A 44 3.37 3.58 1.46
C VAL A 44 3.53 4.51 0.25
N GLU A 45 2.76 4.27 -0.81
CA GLU A 45 2.87 4.97 -2.10
C GLU A 45 2.45 6.44 -2.04
N ALA A 46 1.73 6.86 -1.00
CA ALA A 46 1.46 8.28 -0.75
C ALA A 46 2.67 9.05 -0.20
N GLU A 47 3.69 8.36 0.31
CA GLU A 47 4.85 8.98 0.99
C GLU A 47 6.18 8.75 0.27
N VAL A 48 6.25 7.77 -0.63
CA VAL A 48 7.45 7.50 -1.44
C VAL A 48 7.33 8.12 -2.83
N ALA A 49 8.43 8.63 -3.36
CA ALA A 49 8.47 9.19 -4.72
C ALA A 49 8.50 8.10 -5.81
N THR A 50 8.91 6.89 -5.45
CA THR A 50 9.03 5.77 -6.39
C THR A 50 7.65 5.19 -6.71
N ILE A 51 7.39 5.01 -8.00
CA ILE A 51 6.14 4.43 -8.51
C ILE A 51 6.06 2.96 -8.09
N GLY A 52 5.01 2.62 -7.34
CA GLY A 52 4.62 1.25 -7.00
C GLY A 52 3.42 0.77 -7.79
N PHE A 53 2.68 -0.19 -7.24
CA PHE A 53 1.51 -0.78 -7.87
C PHE A 53 0.40 0.25 -8.15
N LEU A 54 0.03 1.05 -7.15
CA LEU A 54 -1.04 2.05 -7.30
C LEU A 54 -0.61 3.19 -8.22
N GLY A 55 0.65 3.61 -8.14
CA GLY A 55 1.21 4.58 -9.09
C GLY A 55 1.19 4.06 -10.52
N GLY A 56 1.55 2.79 -10.74
CA GLY A 56 1.50 2.16 -12.06
C GLY A 56 0.09 2.12 -12.65
N ILE A 57 -0.93 1.83 -11.83
CA ILE A 57 -2.34 1.91 -12.25
C ILE A 57 -2.74 3.35 -12.59
N ALA A 58 -2.30 4.32 -11.79
CA ALA A 58 -2.57 5.73 -12.04
C ALA A 58 -2.02 6.21 -13.39
N ASP A 59 -0.87 5.65 -13.82
CA ASP A 59 -0.21 5.91 -15.09
C ASP A 59 -0.77 5.08 -16.27
N GLY A 60 -1.86 4.34 -16.05
CA GLY A 60 -2.56 3.58 -17.09
C GLY A 60 -2.15 2.10 -17.19
N GLY A 61 -1.39 1.60 -16.22
CA GLY A 61 -1.11 0.17 -16.06
C GLY A 61 -2.35 -0.64 -15.62
N ASP A 62 -2.24 -1.96 -15.76
CA ASP A 62 -3.28 -2.90 -15.32
C ASP A 62 -3.37 -2.99 -13.79
N ALA A 63 -4.56 -3.29 -13.28
CA ALA A 63 -4.83 -3.51 -11.85
C ALA A 63 -4.82 -5.00 -11.46
N GLY A 64 -4.43 -5.89 -12.39
CA GLY A 64 -4.37 -7.32 -12.17
C GLY A 64 -3.27 -7.75 -11.20
N PHE A 65 -3.43 -8.95 -10.63
CA PHE A 65 -2.50 -9.54 -9.66
C PHE A 65 -1.03 -9.66 -10.15
N ARG A 66 -0.81 -9.67 -11.47
CA ARG A 66 0.53 -9.73 -12.07
C ARG A 66 0.99 -8.38 -12.65
N ALA A 67 0.32 -7.29 -12.32
CA ALA A 67 0.72 -5.99 -12.81
C ALA A 67 2.05 -5.55 -12.19
N GLY A 68 3.02 -5.21 -13.04
CA GLY A 68 4.29 -4.62 -12.58
C GLY A 68 5.28 -5.58 -11.90
N VAL A 69 5.06 -6.91 -11.89
CA VAL A 69 5.98 -7.86 -11.23
C VAL A 69 7.39 -7.79 -11.81
N ASP A 70 7.50 -7.49 -13.11
CA ASP A 70 8.79 -7.40 -13.79
C ASP A 70 9.47 -6.03 -13.57
N ASN A 71 8.77 -5.03 -13.02
CA ASN A 71 9.33 -3.71 -12.73
C ASN A 71 10.10 -3.73 -11.39
N PRO A 72 11.42 -3.50 -11.39
CA PRO A 72 12.21 -3.52 -10.16
C PRO A 72 11.74 -2.50 -9.12
N HIS A 73 11.27 -1.33 -9.53
CA HIS A 73 10.77 -0.31 -8.61
C HIS A 73 9.49 -0.74 -7.90
N HIS A 74 8.57 -1.39 -8.63
CA HIS A 74 7.34 -1.93 -8.04
C HIS A 74 7.68 -3.03 -7.02
N ARG A 75 8.64 -3.89 -7.32
CA ARG A 75 9.08 -4.92 -6.37
C ARG A 75 9.68 -4.33 -5.11
N SER A 76 10.51 -3.28 -5.21
CA SER A 76 11.07 -2.61 -4.03
C SER A 76 10.00 -1.96 -3.15
N VAL A 77 8.97 -1.36 -3.75
CA VAL A 77 7.82 -0.81 -3.04
C VAL A 77 6.98 -1.93 -2.42
N GLU A 78 6.75 -3.02 -3.13
CA GLU A 78 6.05 -4.21 -2.62
C GLU A 78 6.75 -4.77 -1.37
N ARG A 79 8.08 -4.89 -1.39
CA ARG A 79 8.86 -5.33 -0.23
C ARG A 79 8.69 -4.39 0.97
N LEU A 80 8.56 -3.08 0.72
CA LEU A 80 8.30 -2.11 1.77
C LEU A 80 6.88 -2.26 2.32
N VAL A 81 5.88 -2.42 1.45
CA VAL A 81 4.48 -2.71 1.83
C VAL A 81 4.39 -3.96 2.68
N GLU A 82 5.02 -5.06 2.27
CA GLU A 82 5.07 -6.32 3.03
C GLU A 82 5.73 -6.13 4.40
N THR A 83 6.78 -5.31 4.49
CA THR A 83 7.48 -5.03 5.76
C THR A 83 6.61 -4.18 6.70
N VAL A 84 5.92 -3.15 6.18
CA VAL A 84 4.93 -2.35 6.95
C VAL A 84 3.78 -3.23 7.43
N GLN A 85 3.28 -4.10 6.56
CA GLN A 85 2.23 -5.06 6.89
C GLN A 85 2.67 -6.04 7.99
N ALA A 86 3.89 -6.55 7.93
CA ALA A 86 4.44 -7.42 8.96
C ALA A 86 4.58 -6.72 10.33
N GLU A 87 5.00 -5.46 10.33
CA GLU A 87 5.04 -4.62 11.55
C GLU A 87 3.62 -4.46 12.14
N ALA A 88 2.62 -4.19 11.30
CA ALA A 88 1.23 -4.04 11.72
C ALA A 88 0.67 -5.33 12.33
N TRP A 89 0.92 -6.50 11.72
CA TRP A 89 0.55 -7.79 12.29
C TRP A 89 1.22 -8.07 13.64
N SER A 90 2.44 -7.58 13.82
CA SER A 90 3.20 -7.75 15.06
C SER A 90 2.75 -6.80 16.19
N GLY A 91 1.81 -5.89 15.92
CA GLY A 91 1.34 -4.91 16.88
C GLY A 91 2.32 -3.77 17.14
N GLY A 92 3.16 -3.43 16.15
CA GLY A 92 4.22 -2.41 16.23
C GLY A 92 3.72 -0.97 16.58
N PRO A 93 4.64 0.02 16.56
CA PRO A 93 5.87 0.05 15.77
C PRO A 93 7.08 -0.64 16.43
N VAL A 94 7.96 -1.20 15.60
CA VAL A 94 9.32 -1.65 16.01
C VAL A 94 10.33 -0.51 15.84
N GLY A 95 11.54 -0.67 16.37
CA GLY A 95 12.59 0.35 16.23
C GLY A 95 12.98 0.60 14.76
N ASP A 96 13.22 1.85 14.37
CA ASP A 96 13.53 2.22 12.97
C ASP A 96 14.69 1.42 12.37
N ALA A 97 15.76 1.22 13.13
CA ALA A 97 16.91 0.45 12.68
C ALA A 97 16.56 -1.03 12.41
N GLU A 98 15.71 -1.62 13.25
CA GLU A 98 15.22 -2.99 13.10
C GLU A 98 14.31 -3.10 11.88
N PHE A 99 13.35 -2.17 11.74
CA PHE A 99 12.48 -2.09 10.57
C PHE A 99 13.28 -2.00 9.27
N LEU A 100 14.21 -1.05 9.19
CA LEU A 100 15.05 -0.83 8.00
C LEU A 100 15.96 -2.02 7.72
N SER A 101 16.45 -2.71 8.76
CA SER A 101 17.23 -3.93 8.60
C SER A 101 16.39 -5.06 8.01
N LEU A 102 15.16 -5.26 8.52
CA LEU A 102 14.25 -6.25 7.99
C LEU A 102 13.90 -5.97 6.53
N TYR A 103 13.59 -4.71 6.20
CA TYR A 103 13.31 -4.30 4.82
C TYR A 103 14.49 -4.58 3.87
N ARG A 104 15.72 -4.26 4.27
CA ARG A 104 16.91 -4.57 3.46
C ARG A 104 17.07 -6.07 3.24
N VAL A 105 16.94 -6.87 4.31
CA VAL A 105 17.07 -8.34 4.23
C VAL A 105 16.00 -8.94 3.32
N THR A 106 14.74 -8.45 3.36
CA THR A 106 13.67 -8.95 2.49
C THR A 106 13.88 -8.58 1.02
N CYS A 107 14.44 -7.40 0.74
CA CYS A 107 14.88 -7.02 -0.60
C CYS A 107 16.02 -7.90 -1.11
N GLU A 108 17.11 -8.03 -0.33
CA GLU A 108 18.29 -8.83 -0.69
C GLU A 108 17.95 -10.29 -0.97
N ALA A 109 17.11 -10.91 -0.13
CA ALA A 109 16.69 -12.30 -0.28
C ALA A 109 15.93 -12.57 -1.59
N ARG A 110 15.39 -11.53 -2.24
CA ARG A 110 14.63 -11.62 -3.50
C ARG A 110 15.35 -11.01 -4.70
N GLY A 111 16.57 -10.48 -4.50
CA GLY A 111 17.32 -9.78 -5.55
C GLY A 111 16.73 -8.42 -5.91
N ASP A 112 15.97 -7.80 -5.01
CA ASP A 112 15.41 -6.46 -5.16
C ASP A 112 16.34 -5.42 -4.53
N THR A 113 16.37 -4.20 -5.07
CA THR A 113 17.15 -3.09 -4.50
C THR A 113 16.28 -2.30 -3.54
N PRO A 114 16.63 -2.17 -2.25
CA PRO A 114 15.84 -1.38 -1.31
C PRO A 114 15.82 0.10 -1.70
N LEU A 115 14.70 0.78 -1.44
CA LEU A 115 14.61 2.22 -1.57
C LEU A 115 15.48 2.90 -0.50
N ASP A 116 16.03 4.07 -0.82
CA ASP A 116 16.52 4.97 0.22
C ASP A 116 15.30 5.52 0.97
N LEU A 117 15.21 5.19 2.25
CA LEU A 117 14.05 5.48 3.09
C LEU A 117 14.46 6.38 4.26
N PRO A 118 14.38 7.71 4.10
CA PRO A 118 14.65 8.64 5.19
C PRO A 118 13.73 8.39 6.39
N SER A 119 14.23 8.61 7.62
CA SER A 119 13.44 8.43 8.84
C SER A 119 12.14 9.24 8.84
N ALA A 120 12.15 10.43 8.24
CA ALA A 120 10.95 11.26 8.08
C ALA A 120 9.88 10.57 7.21
N THR A 121 10.28 9.92 6.13
CA THR A 121 9.37 9.16 5.25
C THR A 121 8.82 7.94 5.98
N LEU A 122 9.66 7.18 6.69
CA LEU A 122 9.19 6.03 7.49
C LEU A 122 8.18 6.46 8.56
N ALA A 123 8.45 7.58 9.25
CA ALA A 123 7.53 8.14 10.23
C ALA A 123 6.19 8.57 9.59
N ALA A 124 6.24 9.19 8.40
CA ALA A 124 5.04 9.58 7.66
C ALA A 124 4.19 8.37 7.23
N ILE A 125 4.83 7.30 6.73
CA ILE A 125 4.15 6.03 6.38
C ILE A 125 3.43 5.46 7.60
N ARG A 126 4.10 5.37 8.75
CA ARG A 126 3.49 4.84 9.98
C ARG A 126 2.35 5.72 10.48
N ALA A 127 2.49 7.04 10.43
CA ALA A 127 1.43 7.97 10.81
C ALA A 127 0.19 7.80 9.90
N ARG A 128 0.40 7.67 8.59
CA ARG A 128 -0.67 7.41 7.62
C ARG A 128 -1.33 6.06 7.86
N LEU A 129 -0.55 5.01 8.14
CA LEU A 129 -1.08 3.68 8.46
C LEU A 129 -1.97 3.71 9.71
N ALA A 130 -1.57 4.45 10.75
CA ALA A 130 -2.35 4.60 11.98
C ALA A 130 -3.66 5.36 11.75
N ASP A 131 -3.65 6.44 10.96
CA ASP A 131 -4.86 7.17 10.54
C ASP A 131 -5.82 6.25 9.78
N LEU A 132 -5.32 5.54 8.76
CA LEU A 132 -6.10 4.62 7.96
C LEU A 132 -6.68 3.48 8.80
N THR A 133 -5.91 2.95 9.75
CA THR A 133 -6.38 1.92 10.68
C THR A 133 -7.56 2.43 11.51
N THR A 134 -7.44 3.64 12.07
CA THR A 134 -8.50 4.26 12.87
C THR A 134 -9.75 4.51 12.03
N ARG A 135 -9.59 5.10 10.85
CA ARG A 135 -10.70 5.39 9.92
C ARG A 135 -11.38 4.11 9.46
N TRP A 136 -10.59 3.10 9.08
CA TRP A 136 -11.12 1.82 8.63
C TRP A 136 -11.87 1.08 9.72
N ALA A 137 -11.38 1.10 10.98
CA ALA A 137 -12.09 0.53 12.11
C ALA A 137 -13.49 1.13 12.27
N ALA A 138 -13.65 2.44 12.05
CA ALA A 138 -14.93 3.14 12.14
C ALA A 138 -15.91 2.86 10.97
N VAL A 139 -15.45 2.32 9.84
CA VAL A 139 -16.33 1.98 8.71
C VAL A 139 -17.23 0.80 9.09
N PRO A 140 -18.57 0.90 9.03
CA PRO A 140 -19.44 -0.25 9.26
C PRO A 140 -19.35 -1.26 8.10
N VAL A 141 -19.74 -2.51 8.33
CA VAL A 141 -19.92 -3.48 7.24
C VAL A 141 -20.91 -2.91 6.22
N GLY A 142 -20.56 -3.00 4.93
CA GLY A 142 -21.27 -2.39 3.81
C GLY A 142 -20.93 -0.91 3.56
N GLY A 143 -20.24 -0.25 4.49
CA GLY A 143 -19.74 1.11 4.34
C GLY A 143 -18.44 1.17 3.55
N SER A 144 -18.06 2.39 3.15
CA SER A 144 -16.85 2.62 2.34
C SER A 144 -15.97 3.73 2.89
N LEU A 145 -14.66 3.61 2.62
CA LEU A 145 -13.65 4.64 2.81
C LEU A 145 -13.10 5.04 1.44
N VAL A 146 -13.22 6.32 1.10
CA VAL A 146 -12.70 6.88 -0.15
C VAL A 146 -11.37 7.57 0.14
N LEU A 147 -10.36 7.24 -0.66
CA LEU A 147 -9.01 7.79 -0.60
C LEU A 147 -8.63 8.34 -1.97
N THR A 148 -7.81 9.39 -1.98
CA THR A 148 -7.30 9.99 -3.22
C THR A 148 -5.79 9.91 -3.20
N LEU A 149 -5.23 9.23 -4.19
CA LEU A 149 -3.80 9.25 -4.47
C LEU A 149 -3.53 10.33 -5.51
N SER A 150 -2.72 11.32 -5.14
CA SER A 150 -2.22 12.32 -6.08
C SER A 150 -1.26 11.66 -7.05
N ALA A 151 -1.29 12.08 -8.33
CA ALA A 151 -0.22 11.70 -9.24
C ALA A 151 1.10 12.25 -8.69
N ALA A 152 2.18 11.49 -8.80
CA ALA A 152 3.50 12.01 -8.51
C ALA A 152 3.71 13.23 -9.43
N SER A 153 3.87 14.42 -8.85
CA SER A 153 4.27 15.59 -9.61
C SER A 153 5.64 15.30 -10.20
N SER A 154 5.70 15.15 -11.52
CA SER A 154 6.95 15.09 -12.27
C SER A 154 7.71 16.40 -12.02
N GLY A 155 8.67 16.33 -11.09
CA GLY A 155 9.69 17.35 -10.90
C GLY A 155 10.80 17.23 -11.92
#